data_AF-A0A8B4R8X6-F1
#
_entry.id   AF-A0A8B4R8X6-F1
#
_cell.length_a   1.000
_cell.length_b   1.000
_cell.length_c   1.000
_cell.angle_alpha   90.00
_cell.angle_beta   90.00
_cell.angle_gamma   90.00
#
_symmetry.space_group_name_H-M   'P 1'
#
loop_
_entity.id
_entity.type
_entity.pdbx_description
1 polymer ?
#
loop_
_entity_poly.entity_id
_entity_poly.type
_entity_poly.pdbx_seq_one_letter_code
_entity_poly.pdbx_strand_id
1 'polypeptide(L)'
;MGLCLNAGLIDPTDIFVDGTHIKAAANNHKYINQEVDAQAKFMSDQLEKEIAKDREKHGKKSLGIAKEKEPISKKISTTDPDSGWFHKGEHKQVFAYNAQVACDKYGWALGYSIHAGNVHDSQAFPELFDKIKALTPHYLIADSGYKTPSIAHYLLTIGIIPVFSYTRPRSKKGMLRLKDFI
;
A
#
# COMPACT_ATOMS: atom_id res chain seq x y z
N MET A 1 21.86 9.92 -9.24
CA MET A 1 22.03 9.38 -7.87
C MET A 1 23.44 8.87 -7.57
N GLY A 2 24.14 8.18 -8.48
CA GLY A 2 25.42 7.53 -8.16
C GLY A 2 26.50 8.41 -7.52
N LEU A 3 26.67 9.67 -7.97
CA LEU A 3 27.65 10.58 -7.37
C LEU A 3 27.31 10.98 -5.91
N CYS A 4 26.03 11.17 -5.59
CA CYS A 4 25.58 11.52 -4.25
C CYS A 4 25.66 10.35 -3.27
N LEU A 5 25.41 9.13 -3.77
CA LEU A 5 25.59 7.88 -3.01
C LEU A 5 27.07 7.67 -2.68
N ASN A 6 27.96 7.82 -3.68
CA ASN A 6 29.40 7.67 -3.47
C ASN A 6 29.99 8.75 -2.56
N ALA A 7 29.40 9.94 -2.55
CA ALA A 7 29.79 11.03 -1.65
C ALA A 7 29.20 10.90 -0.23
N GLY A 8 28.39 9.87 0.05
CA GLY A 8 27.76 9.65 1.36
C GLY A 8 26.71 10.71 1.74
N LEU A 9 26.19 11.45 0.76
CA LEU A 9 25.15 12.48 0.98
C LEU A 9 23.75 11.89 1.07
N ILE A 10 23.58 10.67 0.54
CA ILE A 10 22.32 9.92 0.54
C ILE A 10 22.63 8.53 1.11
N ASP A 11 21.77 8.07 2.02
CA ASP A 11 21.90 6.72 2.59
C ASP A 11 20.75 5.80 2.14
N PRO A 12 21.01 4.83 1.24
CA PRO A 12 19.97 3.92 0.76
C PRO A 12 19.69 2.74 1.70
N THR A 13 20.38 2.60 2.84
CA THR A 13 20.20 1.42 3.71
C THR A 13 18.82 1.38 4.35
N ASP A 14 18.33 2.54 4.80
CA ASP A 14 17.07 2.71 5.50
C ASP A 14 16.16 3.60 4.66
N ILE A 15 15.14 2.98 4.05
CA ILE A 15 14.17 3.72 3.23
C ILE A 15 12.84 3.82 3.96
N PHE A 16 12.38 5.05 4.11
CA PHE A 16 11.09 5.41 4.70
C PHE A 16 10.07 5.66 3.60
N VAL A 17 8.93 5.00 3.66
CA VAL A 17 7.85 5.12 2.69
C VAL A 17 6.59 5.65 3.37
N ASP A 18 6.02 6.70 2.81
CA ASP A 18 4.75 7.28 3.27
C ASP A 18 3.86 7.75 2.12
N GLY A 19 2.55 7.66 2.35
CA GLY A 19 1.50 8.04 1.41
C GLY A 19 0.80 9.31 1.87
N THR A 20 0.98 10.41 1.14
CA THR A 20 0.36 11.70 1.48
C THR A 20 -0.76 12.05 0.50
N HIS A 21 -1.94 12.35 1.05
CA HIS A 21 -3.09 12.78 0.25
C HIS A 21 -3.05 14.29 -0.02
N ILE A 22 -2.94 14.67 -1.29
CA ILE A 22 -2.92 16.04 -1.78
C ILE A 22 -4.28 16.35 -2.40
N LYS A 23 -4.95 17.42 -1.95
CA LYS A 23 -6.26 17.81 -2.51
C LYS A 23 -6.10 18.20 -3.98
N ALA A 24 -6.93 17.64 -4.85
CA ALA A 24 -6.96 17.99 -6.26
C ALA A 24 -7.67 19.33 -6.49
N ALA A 25 -7.34 20.00 -7.60
CA ALA A 25 -8.02 21.22 -8.05
C ALA A 25 -9.32 20.90 -8.80
N ALA A 26 -10.15 20.02 -8.23
CA ALA A 26 -11.36 19.49 -8.85
C ALA A 26 -12.62 19.97 -8.11
N ASN A 27 -13.73 20.12 -8.85
CA ASN A 27 -15.01 20.46 -8.24
C ASN A 27 -15.69 19.21 -7.65
N ASN A 28 -15.88 19.20 -6.33
CA ASN A 28 -16.49 18.08 -5.61
C ASN A 28 -17.94 17.76 -6.00
N HIS A 29 -18.64 18.70 -6.64
CA HIS A 29 -20.04 18.50 -7.08
C HIS A 29 -20.15 18.06 -8.54
N LYS A 30 -19.04 18.04 -9.29
CA LYS A 30 -19.01 17.65 -10.71
C LYS A 30 -18.35 16.28 -10.84
N TYR A 31 -19.17 15.23 -10.75
CA TYR A 31 -18.70 13.85 -10.89
C TYR A 31 -19.73 12.96 -11.59
N ILE A 32 -19.22 11.89 -12.19
CA ILE A 32 -20.01 10.77 -12.69
C ILE A 32 -19.71 9.52 -11.85
N ASN A 33 -20.70 8.65 -11.68
CA ASN A 33 -20.49 7.34 -11.10
C ASN A 33 -20.16 6.36 -12.23
N GLN A 34 -19.03 5.68 -12.14
CA GLN A 34 -18.63 4.65 -13.08
C GLN A 34 -18.39 3.35 -12.32
N GLU A 35 -18.90 2.26 -12.86
CA GLU A 35 -18.54 0.92 -12.38
C GLU A 35 -17.15 0.59 -12.89
N VAL A 36 -16.26 0.27 -11.96
CA VAL A 36 -14.90 -0.17 -12.30
C VAL A 36 -14.58 -1.44 -11.54
N ASP A 37 -13.77 -2.27 -12.17
CA ASP A 37 -13.29 -3.49 -11.54
C ASP A 37 -12.51 -3.19 -10.28
N ALA A 38 -12.72 -4.02 -9.26
CA ALA A 38 -12.00 -3.90 -8.02
C ALA A 38 -10.53 -4.23 -8.25
N GLN A 39 -9.67 -3.23 -8.07
CA GLN A 39 -8.22 -3.40 -8.27
C GLN A 39 -7.69 -4.56 -7.41
N ALA A 40 -6.87 -5.41 -8.04
CA ALA A 40 -6.23 -6.53 -7.38
C ALA A 40 -5.30 -6.06 -6.25
N LYS A 41 -5.03 -6.95 -5.29
CA LYS A 41 -3.99 -6.69 -4.30
C LYS A 41 -2.65 -7.10 -4.90
N PHE A 42 -1.59 -6.37 -4.57
CA PHE A 42 -0.25 -6.71 -5.03
C PHE A 42 0.11 -8.16 -4.69
N MET A 43 0.51 -8.92 -5.72
CA MET A 43 0.93 -10.32 -5.66
C MET A 43 -0.01 -11.28 -4.90
N SER A 44 -1.33 -11.03 -4.91
CA SER A 44 -2.30 -11.94 -4.28
C SER A 44 -2.21 -13.36 -4.84
N ASP A 45 -2.15 -13.48 -6.17
CA ASP A 45 -2.31 -14.76 -6.85
C ASP A 45 -1.08 -15.64 -6.66
N GLN A 46 0.11 -15.04 -6.60
CA GLN A 46 1.33 -15.77 -6.30
C GLN A 46 1.32 -16.26 -4.85
N LEU A 47 0.93 -15.39 -3.91
CA LEU A 47 0.84 -15.76 -2.50
C LEU A 47 -0.17 -16.90 -2.27
N GLU A 48 -1.32 -16.86 -2.95
CA GLU A 48 -2.32 -17.93 -2.86
C GLU A 48 -1.79 -19.27 -3.39
N LYS A 49 -1.03 -19.26 -4.50
CA LYS A 49 -0.38 -20.47 -5.05
C LYS A 49 0.65 -21.04 -4.07
N GLU A 50 1.43 -20.20 -3.41
CA GLU A 50 2.43 -20.63 -2.42
C GLU A 50 1.76 -21.20 -1.16
N ILE A 51 0.69 -20.56 -0.68
CA ILE A 51 -0.12 -21.07 0.42
C ILE A 51 -0.71 -22.44 0.07
N ALA A 52 -1.24 -22.62 -1.15
CA ALA A 52 -1.80 -23.91 -1.57
C ALA A 52 -0.74 -25.03 -1.54
N LYS A 53 0.46 -24.78 -2.08
CA LYS A 53 1.59 -25.72 -2.04
C LYS A 53 2.03 -26.05 -0.62
N ASP A 54 2.10 -25.06 0.26
CA ASP A 54 2.44 -25.27 1.67
C ASP A 54 1.39 -26.16 2.37
N ARG A 55 0.11 -25.91 2.10
CA ARG A 55 -0.99 -26.73 2.65
C ARG A 55 -0.95 -28.17 2.15
N GLU A 56 -0.65 -28.40 0.87
CA GLU A 56 -0.46 -29.74 0.31
C GLU A 56 0.68 -30.49 1.01
N LYS A 57 1.84 -29.84 1.20
CA LYS A 57 2.96 -30.42 1.95
C LYS A 57 2.59 -30.81 3.38
N HIS A 58 1.71 -30.03 4.00
CA HIS A 58 1.22 -30.28 5.35
C HIS A 58 -0.06 -31.14 5.40
N GLY A 59 -0.50 -31.72 4.29
CA GLY A 59 -1.70 -32.58 4.22
C GLY A 59 -3.02 -31.85 4.52
N LYS A 60 -3.04 -30.52 4.41
CA LYS A 60 -4.22 -29.67 4.66
C LYS A 60 -4.97 -29.43 3.36
N LYS A 61 -6.31 -29.45 3.41
CA LYS A 61 -7.17 -29.09 2.27
C LYS A 61 -6.89 -27.66 1.81
N SER A 62 -6.98 -27.39 0.51
CA SER A 62 -6.85 -26.04 -0.06
C SER A 62 -7.85 -25.06 0.58
N LEU A 63 -7.47 -23.78 0.61
CA LEU A 63 -8.41 -22.72 0.94
C LEU A 63 -9.34 -22.52 -0.26
N GLY A 64 -10.63 -22.27 0.00
CA GLY A 64 -11.58 -21.96 -1.08
C GLY A 64 -11.12 -20.73 -1.87
N ILE A 65 -11.36 -20.74 -3.18
CA ILE A 65 -11.04 -19.61 -4.07
C ILE A 65 -11.74 -18.36 -3.53
N ALA A 66 -10.99 -17.27 -3.41
CA ALA A 66 -11.56 -15.99 -3.02
C ALA A 66 -12.64 -15.60 -4.04
N LYS A 67 -13.83 -15.21 -3.57
CA LYS A 67 -14.91 -14.74 -4.46
C LYS A 67 -14.37 -13.60 -5.33
N GLU A 68 -14.69 -13.65 -6.63
CA GLU A 68 -14.48 -12.52 -7.52
C GLU A 68 -15.11 -11.28 -6.88
N LYS A 69 -14.32 -10.21 -6.79
CA LYS A 69 -14.81 -8.97 -6.21
C LYS A 69 -15.79 -8.36 -7.20
N GLU A 70 -17.00 -8.08 -6.72
CA GLU A 70 -17.99 -7.34 -7.50
C GLU A 70 -17.43 -5.98 -7.94
N PRO A 71 -17.83 -5.49 -9.13
CA PRO A 71 -17.45 -4.17 -9.60
C PRO A 71 -17.87 -3.10 -8.59
N ILE A 72 -16.99 -2.12 -8.37
CA ILE A 72 -17.19 -1.07 -7.39
C ILE A 72 -17.58 0.19 -8.12
N SER A 73 -18.69 0.82 -7.71
CA SER A 73 -19.04 2.15 -8.18
C SER A 73 -18.07 3.20 -7.62
N LYS A 74 -17.32 3.87 -8.49
CA LYS A 74 -16.41 4.96 -8.14
C LYS A 74 -16.91 6.30 -8.69
N LYS A 75 -16.72 7.35 -7.89
CA LYS A 75 -16.94 8.73 -8.32
C LYS A 75 -15.71 9.22 -9.07
N ILE A 76 -15.91 9.62 -10.32
CA ILE A 76 -14.86 10.20 -11.18
C ILE A 76 -15.21 11.66 -11.42
N SER A 77 -14.26 12.56 -11.18
CA SER A 77 -14.48 13.97 -11.45
C SER A 77 -14.56 14.21 -12.95
N THR A 78 -15.49 15.06 -13.37
CA THR A 78 -15.52 15.52 -14.78
C THR A 78 -14.53 16.65 -15.05
N THR A 79 -14.00 17.29 -14.00
CA THR A 79 -12.99 18.36 -14.12
C THR A 79 -11.56 17.84 -13.98
N ASP A 80 -11.36 16.73 -13.29
CA ASP A 80 -10.04 16.11 -13.08
C ASP A 80 -10.16 14.58 -12.93
N PRO A 81 -10.27 13.83 -14.04
CA PRO A 81 -10.57 12.39 -14.02
C PRO A 81 -9.53 11.52 -13.31
N ASP A 82 -8.28 11.99 -13.21
CA ASP A 82 -7.17 11.26 -12.60
C ASP A 82 -7.19 11.34 -11.06
N SER A 83 -7.98 12.26 -10.51
CA SER A 83 -8.18 12.41 -9.07
C SER A 83 -9.16 11.38 -8.50
N GLY A 84 -8.88 10.93 -7.28
CA GLY A 84 -9.69 9.94 -6.56
C GLY A 84 -10.59 10.58 -5.52
N TRP A 85 -11.82 10.08 -5.38
CA TRP A 85 -12.74 10.52 -4.32
C TRP A 85 -12.27 10.04 -2.94
N PHE A 86 -11.86 10.97 -2.08
CA PHE A 86 -11.23 10.70 -0.79
C PHE A 86 -12.03 11.30 0.38
N HIS A 87 -12.07 10.56 1.49
CA HIS A 87 -12.69 11.01 2.74
C HIS A 87 -11.60 11.53 3.70
N LYS A 88 -11.52 12.85 3.83
CA LYS A 88 -10.60 13.51 4.76
C LYS A 88 -11.27 13.65 6.13
N GLY A 89 -11.00 12.70 7.01
CA GLY A 89 -11.67 12.60 8.31
C GLY A 89 -13.16 12.30 8.17
N GLU A 90 -13.96 12.63 9.18
CA GLU A 90 -15.40 12.31 9.18
C GLU A 90 -16.26 13.27 8.34
N HIS A 91 -15.77 14.50 8.08
CA HIS A 91 -16.65 15.59 7.62
C HIS A 91 -16.35 16.14 6.22
N LYS A 92 -15.26 15.74 5.57
CA LYS A 92 -14.87 16.31 4.27
C LYS A 92 -14.62 15.24 3.23
N GLN A 93 -15.41 15.28 2.15
CA GLN A 93 -15.17 14.49 0.94
C GLN A 93 -14.57 15.41 -0.11
N VAL A 94 -13.43 15.02 -0.66
CA VAL A 94 -12.69 15.80 -1.65
C VAL A 94 -12.12 14.87 -2.70
N PHE A 95 -11.95 15.38 -3.92
CA PHE A 95 -11.05 14.76 -4.87
C PHE A 95 -9.60 15.01 -4.45
N ALA A 96 -8.77 13.97 -4.50
CA ALA A 96 -7.37 14.02 -4.07
C ALA A 96 -6.49 13.12 -4.93
N TYR A 97 -5.18 13.36 -4.83
CA TYR A 97 -4.10 12.48 -5.28
C TYR A 97 -3.44 11.87 -4.04
N ASN A 98 -2.96 10.64 -4.18
CA ASN A 98 -2.10 9.99 -3.21
C ASN A 98 -0.65 10.03 -3.73
N ALA A 99 0.17 10.88 -3.15
CA ALA A 99 1.59 10.98 -3.43
C ALA A 99 2.35 10.03 -2.50
N GLN A 100 2.91 8.97 -3.09
CA GLN A 100 3.74 8.00 -2.40
C GLN A 100 5.18 8.46 -2.53
N VAL A 101 5.88 8.62 -1.40
CA VAL A 101 7.26 9.13 -1.40
C VAL A 101 8.14 8.19 -0.60
N ALA A 102 9.32 7.90 -1.13
CA ALA A 102 10.39 7.17 -0.46
C ALA A 102 11.53 8.13 -0.13
N CYS A 103 11.95 8.16 1.14
CA CYS A 103 13.03 9.02 1.63
C CYS A 103 14.11 8.21 2.35
N ASP A 104 15.32 8.75 2.38
CA ASP A 104 16.36 8.26 3.28
C ASP A 104 16.18 8.79 4.71
N LYS A 105 17.07 8.35 5.62
CA LYS A 105 17.08 8.79 7.02
C LYS A 105 17.38 10.29 7.22
N TYR A 106 17.89 10.98 6.21
CA TYR A 106 18.17 12.41 6.23
C TYR A 106 17.05 13.24 5.58
N GLY A 107 16.00 12.59 5.07
CA GLY A 107 14.85 13.24 4.44
C GLY A 107 15.02 13.53 2.95
N TRP A 108 16.05 13.00 2.30
CA TRP A 108 16.20 13.09 0.85
C TRP A 108 15.22 12.17 0.15
N ALA A 109 14.42 12.75 -0.75
CA ALA A 109 13.51 11.96 -1.59
C ALA A 109 14.31 11.11 -2.59
N LEU A 110 14.18 9.79 -2.48
CA LEU A 110 14.79 8.79 -3.34
C LEU A 110 13.88 8.45 -4.53
N GLY A 111 12.58 8.58 -4.36
CA GLY A 111 11.60 8.33 -5.41
C GLY A 111 10.19 8.70 -4.98
N TYR A 112 9.30 8.86 -5.96
CA TYR A 112 7.88 9.08 -5.71
C TYR A 112 7.02 8.47 -6.82
N SER A 113 5.75 8.19 -6.52
CA SER A 113 4.71 7.87 -7.49
C SER A 113 3.40 8.58 -7.12
N ILE A 114 2.58 8.89 -8.11
CA ILE A 114 1.33 9.63 -7.92
C ILE A 114 0.18 8.72 -8.34
N HIS A 115 -0.79 8.57 -7.45
CA HIS A 115 -1.97 7.76 -7.66
C HIS A 115 -3.23 8.57 -7.39
N ALA A 116 -4.38 8.09 -7.85
CA ALA A 116 -5.67 8.67 -7.44
C ALA A 116 -5.85 8.52 -5.91
N GLY A 117 -6.44 9.52 -5.25
CA GLY A 117 -6.60 9.55 -3.79
C GLY A 117 -7.53 8.49 -3.20
N ASN A 118 -8.16 7.66 -4.03
CA ASN A 118 -8.96 6.51 -3.62
C ASN A 118 -8.19 5.18 -3.78
N VAL A 119 -6.94 5.22 -4.26
CA VAL A 119 -6.04 4.07 -4.31
C VAL A 119 -5.41 3.88 -2.94
N HIS A 120 -5.53 2.67 -2.40
CA HIS A 120 -4.95 2.32 -1.10
C HIS A 120 -3.43 2.19 -1.21
N ASP A 121 -2.70 2.58 -0.15
CA ASP A 121 -1.22 2.63 -0.16
C ASP A 121 -0.58 1.30 -0.57
N SER A 122 -1.08 0.17 -0.07
CA SER A 122 -0.62 -1.16 -0.49
C SER A 122 -0.82 -1.50 -1.98
N GLN A 123 -1.73 -0.83 -2.68
CA GLN A 123 -1.92 -0.97 -4.13
C GLN A 123 -1.02 -0.02 -4.92
N ALA A 124 -0.71 1.14 -4.35
CA ALA A 124 0.19 2.13 -4.92
C ALA A 124 1.69 1.77 -4.75
N PHE A 125 2.00 0.98 -3.71
CA PHE A 125 3.35 0.53 -3.34
C PHE A 125 4.20 -0.02 -4.50
N PRO A 126 3.69 -0.87 -5.41
CA PRO A 126 4.55 -1.52 -6.42
C PRO A 126 5.22 -0.53 -7.36
N GLU A 127 4.52 0.52 -7.78
CA GLU A 127 5.06 1.53 -8.68
C GLU A 127 6.15 2.36 -7.98
N LEU A 128 5.96 2.70 -6.71
CA LEU A 128 7.00 3.35 -5.91
C LEU A 128 8.21 2.42 -5.74
N PHE A 129 7.96 1.17 -5.37
CA PHE A 129 9.00 0.18 -5.09
C PHE A 129 9.88 -0.08 -6.31
N ASP A 130 9.30 -0.13 -7.51
CA ASP A 130 10.04 -0.29 -8.76
C ASP A 130 11.10 0.80 -8.99
N LYS A 131 10.87 2.01 -8.47
CA LYS A 131 11.81 3.14 -8.58
C LYS A 131 12.97 3.05 -7.58
N ILE A 132 12.73 2.42 -6.42
CA ILE A 132 13.73 2.34 -5.33
C ILE A 132 14.39 0.98 -5.17
N LYS A 133 13.87 -0.09 -5.79
CA LYS A 133 14.40 -1.46 -5.64
C LYS A 133 15.87 -1.59 -6.05
N ALA A 134 16.32 -0.78 -7.01
CA ALA A 134 17.70 -0.76 -7.48
C ALA A 134 18.70 -0.25 -6.42
N LEU A 135 18.21 0.44 -5.38
CA LEU A 135 19.02 0.92 -4.25
C LEU A 135 19.32 -0.18 -3.23
N THR A 136 18.66 -1.35 -3.35
CA THR A 136 18.86 -2.52 -2.48
C THR A 136 18.87 -2.17 -0.98
N PRO A 137 17.77 -1.58 -0.46
CA PRO A 137 17.73 -1.17 0.94
C PRO A 137 17.77 -2.39 1.88
N HIS A 138 18.34 -2.22 3.06
CA HIS A 138 18.33 -3.26 4.08
C HIS A 138 17.02 -3.25 4.88
N TYR A 139 16.55 -2.06 5.25
CA TYR A 139 15.28 -1.85 5.93
C TYR A 139 14.33 -1.01 5.05
N LEU A 140 13.08 -1.48 4.93
CA LEU A 140 11.99 -0.68 4.37
C LEU A 140 10.98 -0.38 5.46
N ILE A 141 10.96 0.87 5.89
CA ILE A 141 10.11 1.38 6.97
C ILE A 141 8.86 1.99 6.35
N ALA A 142 7.68 1.53 6.75
CA ALA A 142 6.45 2.09 6.22
C ALA A 142 5.31 2.08 7.24
N ASP A 143 4.29 2.88 6.93
CA ASP A 143 3.09 3.01 7.73
C ASP A 143 2.23 1.71 7.74
N SER A 144 1.10 1.75 8.46
CA SER A 144 0.22 0.60 8.57
C SER A 144 -0.56 0.28 7.29
N GLY A 145 -0.72 1.25 6.38
CA GLY A 145 -1.35 1.10 5.07
C GLY A 145 -0.60 0.13 4.15
N TYR A 146 0.73 0.03 4.31
CA TYR A 146 1.56 -0.93 3.55
C TYR A 146 1.57 -2.34 4.14
N LYS A 147 1.09 -2.52 5.38
CA LYS A 147 1.17 -3.78 6.12
C LYS A 147 0.21 -4.83 5.56
N THR A 148 0.63 -5.50 4.49
CA THR A 148 -0.06 -6.65 3.90
C THR A 148 0.85 -7.88 3.85
N PRO A 149 0.30 -9.10 3.97
CA PRO A 149 1.12 -10.32 3.90
C PRO A 149 1.89 -10.46 2.59
N SER A 150 1.31 -10.02 1.45
CA SER A 150 1.97 -10.13 0.15
C SER A 150 3.16 -9.19 0.03
N ILE A 151 3.03 -7.93 0.46
CA ILE A 151 4.16 -6.99 0.50
C ILE A 151 5.24 -7.48 1.46
N ALA A 152 4.87 -7.90 2.68
CA ALA A 152 5.82 -8.40 3.66
C ALA A 152 6.59 -9.63 3.15
N HIS A 153 5.87 -10.61 2.60
CA HIS A 153 6.48 -11.81 2.04
C HIS A 153 7.41 -11.48 0.87
N TYR A 154 6.96 -10.64 -0.06
CA TYR A 154 7.76 -10.23 -1.20
C TYR A 154 9.08 -9.58 -0.78
N LEU A 155 9.04 -8.61 0.14
CA LEU A 155 10.24 -7.93 0.64
C LEU A 155 11.22 -8.89 1.30
N LEU A 156 10.73 -9.80 2.15
CA LEU A 156 11.57 -10.81 2.80
C LEU A 156 12.23 -11.76 1.78
N THR A 157 11.52 -12.15 0.73
CA THR A 157 12.03 -13.05 -0.32
C THR A 157 13.18 -12.43 -1.11
N ILE A 158 13.20 -11.10 -1.28
CA ILE A 158 14.29 -10.37 -1.93
C ILE A 158 15.36 -9.85 -0.95
N GLY A 159 15.29 -10.25 0.32
CA GLY A 159 16.30 -9.93 1.33
C GLY A 159 16.16 -8.56 2.00
N ILE A 160 15.02 -7.89 1.85
CA ILE A 160 14.72 -6.60 2.50
C ILE A 160 13.91 -6.87 3.77
N ILE A 161 14.27 -6.22 4.88
CA ILE A 161 13.53 -6.36 6.14
C ILE A 161 12.42 -5.31 6.21
N PRO A 162 11.13 -5.70 6.11
CA PRO A 162 10.02 -4.77 6.27
C PRO A 162 9.83 -4.38 7.74
N VAL A 163 9.81 -3.08 8.02
CA VAL A 163 9.52 -2.52 9.34
C VAL A 163 8.22 -1.74 9.25
N PHE A 164 7.10 -2.41 9.57
CA PHE A 164 5.78 -1.78 9.56
C PHE A 164 5.34 -1.39 10.96
N SER A 165 4.62 -0.26 11.05
CA SER A 165 4.05 0.18 12.32
C SER A 165 3.09 -0.85 12.94
N TYR A 166 3.03 -0.86 14.27
CA TYR A 166 2.19 -1.80 14.99
C TYR A 166 0.71 -1.51 14.73
N THR A 167 -0.02 -2.55 14.34
CA THR A 167 -1.47 -2.51 14.21
C THR A 167 -2.09 -3.40 15.27
N ARG A 168 -3.05 -2.84 16.01
CA ARG A 168 -3.77 -3.60 17.04
C ARG A 168 -4.51 -4.77 16.39
N PRO A 169 -4.40 -6.01 16.93
CA PRO A 169 -5.20 -7.13 16.48
C PRO A 169 -6.69 -6.77 16.56
N ARG A 170 -7.40 -6.86 15.42
CA ARG A 170 -8.85 -6.69 15.37
C ARG A 170 -9.50 -8.04 15.67
N SER A 171 -9.79 -8.31 16.94
CA SER A 171 -10.64 -9.44 17.31
C SER A 171 -12.07 -9.21 16.81
N LYS A 172 -12.81 -10.29 16.52
CA LYS A 172 -14.24 -10.15 16.18
C LYS A 172 -14.96 -9.49 17.35
N LYS A 173 -15.93 -8.63 17.05
CA LYS A 173 -16.80 -7.99 18.07
C LYS A 173 -17.41 -9.10 18.95
N GLY A 174 -17.09 -9.10 20.24
CA GLY A 174 -17.51 -10.14 21.21
C GLY A 174 -16.44 -11.16 21.60
N MET A 175 -15.28 -11.19 20.96
CA MET A 175 -14.12 -11.96 21.45
C MET A 175 -13.33 -11.13 22.47
N LEU A 176 -12.77 -11.81 23.47
CA LEU A 176 -11.97 -11.20 24.54
C LEU A 176 -10.88 -10.29 23.96
N ARG A 177 -10.81 -9.08 24.49
CA ARG A 177 -9.76 -8.09 24.21
C ARG A 177 -8.57 -8.40 25.10
N LEU A 178 -7.38 -7.94 24.73
CA LEU A 178 -6.17 -8.13 25.55
C LEU A 178 -6.33 -7.61 27.00
N LYS A 179 -7.18 -6.61 27.23
CA LYS A 179 -7.51 -6.10 28.58
C LYS A 179 -8.37 -7.04 29.41
N ASP A 180 -9.06 -7.98 28.78
CA ASP A 180 -9.92 -8.97 29.43
C ASP A 180 -9.10 -10.20 29.89
N PHE A 181 -7.79 -10.22 29.64
CA PHE A 181 -6.83 -11.25 30.07
C PHE A 181 -5.82 -10.72 31.11
N ILE A 182 -5.98 -9.48 31.59
CA ILE A 182 -5.17 -8.88 32.66
C ILE A 182 -5.91 -9.02 33.98
#